data_AF-A0A0S6WY10-F1
#
_entry.id   AF-A0A0S6WY10-F1
#
_cell.length_a   1.000
_cell.length_b   1.000
_cell.length_c   1.000
_cell.angle_alpha   90.00
_cell.angle_beta   90.00
_cell.angle_gamma   90.00
#
_symmetry.space_group_name_H-M   'P 1'
#
loop_
_entity.id
_entity.type
_entity.pdbx_description
1 polymer ?
#
loop_
_entity_poly.entity_id
_entity_poly.type
_entity_poly.pdbx_seq_one_letter_code
_entity_poly.pdbx_strand_id
1 'polypeptide(L)'
;MGAMLQDARVRFEECHTAWLNECEFAELARTLKALAQEQGVATDPIINELVHFGAEAAFALLTVEMRIVGDARAAKPTPIAQMKPAGPPLVH
;
A
#
# COMPACT_ATOMS: atom_id res chain seq x y z
N MET A 1 40.58 -26.67 16.66
CA MET A 1 40.47 -25.33 16.04
C MET A 1 39.64 -25.31 14.75
N GLY A 2 39.74 -26.32 13.87
CA GLY A 2 38.96 -26.34 12.61
C GLY A 2 37.43 -26.30 12.77
N ALA A 3 36.88 -27.04 13.75
CA ALA A 3 35.43 -27.04 14.03
C ALA A 3 34.90 -25.68 14.52
N MET A 4 35.67 -24.95 15.34
CA MET A 4 35.30 -23.59 15.79
C MET A 4 35.32 -22.57 14.66
N LEU A 5 36.28 -22.68 13.72
CA LEU A 5 36.36 -21.80 12.56
C LEU A 5 35.22 -22.05 11.57
N GLN A 6 34.78 -23.31 11.45
CA GLN A 6 33.63 -23.67 10.62
C GLN A 6 32.31 -23.18 11.22
N ASP A 7 32.11 -23.33 12.54
CA ASP A 7 30.94 -22.82 13.26
C ASP A 7 30.82 -21.28 13.15
N ALA A 8 31.93 -20.56 13.34
CA ALA A 8 31.95 -19.10 13.19
C ALA A 8 31.60 -18.65 11.76
N ARG A 9 32.01 -19.39 10.73
CA ARG A 9 31.69 -19.07 9.34
C ARG A 9 30.20 -19.30 9.04
N VAL A 10 29.63 -20.42 9.49
CA VAL A 10 28.20 -20.72 9.32
C VAL A 10 27.33 -19.65 9.98
N ARG A 11 27.65 -19.26 11.22
CA ARG A 11 26.90 -18.22 11.94
C ARG A 11 27.00 -16.84 11.27
N PHE A 12 28.15 -16.53 10.69
CA PHE A 12 28.33 -15.30 9.91
C PHE A 12 27.49 -15.31 8.63
N GLU A 13 27.49 -16.43 7.90
CA GLU A 13 26.68 -16.61 6.69
C GLU A 13 25.18 -16.48 7.02
N GLU A 14 24.70 -17.12 8.10
CA GLU A 14 23.31 -17.00 8.56
C GLU A 14 22.92 -15.56 8.92
N CYS A 15 23.80 -14.85 9.64
CA CYS A 15 23.58 -13.44 10.00
C CYS A 15 23.52 -12.55 8.75
N HIS A 16 24.42 -12.77 7.79
CA HIS A 16 24.44 -12.02 6.54
C HIS A 16 23.17 -12.29 5.71
N THR A 17 22.71 -13.54 5.62
CA THR A 17 21.45 -13.88 4.95
C THR A 17 20.23 -13.27 5.64
N ALA A 18 20.18 -13.30 6.97
CA ALA A 18 19.10 -12.65 7.73
C ALA A 18 19.07 -11.13 7.47
N TRP A 19 20.25 -10.49 7.47
CA TRP A 19 20.37 -9.06 7.18
C TRP A 19 19.94 -8.71 5.75
N LEU A 20 20.31 -9.52 4.75
CA LEU A 20 19.86 -9.32 3.37
C LEU A 20 18.33 -9.41 3.27
N ASN A 21 17.71 -10.39 3.93
CA ASN A 21 16.25 -10.53 3.96
C ASN A 21 15.57 -9.33 4.64
N GLU A 22 16.15 -8.79 5.71
CA GLU A 22 15.64 -7.58 6.38
C GLU A 22 15.70 -6.35 5.46
N CYS A 23 16.80 -6.19 4.70
CA CYS A 23 16.94 -5.13 3.72
C CYS A 23 15.91 -5.25 2.60
N GLU A 24 15.74 -6.45 2.04
CA GLU A 24 14.74 -6.73 1.00
C GLU A 24 13.32 -6.42 1.51
N PHE A 25 13.00 -6.85 2.74
CA PHE A 25 11.72 -6.54 3.37
C PHE A 25 11.52 -5.03 3.54
N ALA A 26 12.53 -4.30 4.03
CA ALA A 26 12.44 -2.87 4.27
C ALA A 26 12.27 -2.07 2.96
N GLU A 27 12.97 -2.46 1.90
CA GLU A 27 12.84 -1.86 0.57
C GLU A 27 11.46 -2.12 -0.04
N LEU A 28 10.97 -3.35 0.09
CA LEU A 28 9.64 -3.71 -0.41
C LEU A 28 8.53 -2.98 0.36
N ALA A 29 8.63 -2.91 1.70
CA ALA A 29 7.70 -2.15 2.53
C ALA A 29 7.71 -0.65 2.19
N ARG A 30 8.89 -0.08 1.92
CA ARG A 30 9.02 1.33 1.50
C ARG A 30 8.34 1.57 0.15
N THR A 31 8.56 0.66 -0.80
CA THR A 31 7.98 0.74 -2.15
C THR A 31 6.46 0.63 -2.10
N LEU A 32 5.93 -0.36 -1.37
CA LEU A 32 4.48 -0.54 -1.19
C LEU A 32 3.82 0.65 -0.50
N LYS A 33 4.47 1.26 0.51
CA LYS A 33 3.99 2.49 1.14
C LYS A 33 3.89 3.65 0.16
N ALA A 34 4.95 3.87 -0.63
CA ALA A 34 4.97 4.95 -1.61
C ALA A 34 3.85 4.78 -2.65
N LEU A 35 3.71 3.59 -3.22
CA LEU A 35 2.65 3.28 -4.18
C LEU A 35 1.24 3.44 -3.59
N ALA A 36 1.00 2.93 -2.38
CA ALA A 36 -0.29 3.09 -1.70
C ALA A 36 -0.62 4.58 -1.47
N GLN A 37 0.36 5.38 -1.03
CA GLN A 37 0.19 6.82 -0.82
C GLN A 37 -0.12 7.58 -2.11
N GLU A 38 0.60 7.29 -3.21
CA GLU A 38 0.35 7.89 -4.52
C GLU A 38 -1.08 7.65 -5.01
N GLN A 39 -1.62 6.46 -4.73
CA GLN A 39 -2.96 6.07 -5.14
C GLN A 39 -4.05 6.51 -4.13
N GLY A 40 -3.68 6.99 -2.94
CA GLY A 40 -4.59 7.34 -1.86
C GLY A 40 -5.22 6.13 -1.17
N VAL A 41 -4.52 5.00 -1.18
CA VAL A 41 -4.88 3.75 -0.50
C VAL A 41 -4.26 3.73 0.90
N ALA A 42 -4.96 3.10 1.86
CA ALA A 42 -4.44 2.95 3.22
C ALA A 42 -3.18 2.05 3.24
N THR A 43 -2.10 2.53 3.85
CA THR A 43 -0.82 1.80 3.90
C THR A 43 -0.81 0.64 4.89
N ASP A 44 -1.51 0.78 6.00
CA ASP A 44 -1.49 -0.17 7.12
C ASP A 44 -1.94 -1.59 6.72
N PRO A 45 -3.06 -1.79 5.99
CA PRO A 45 -3.45 -3.13 5.56
C PRO A 45 -2.44 -3.74 4.59
N ILE A 46 -1.84 -2.94 3.69
CA ILE A 46 -0.84 -3.41 2.72
C ILE A 46 0.43 -3.91 3.42
N ILE A 47 0.88 -3.19 4.45
CA ILE A 47 2.05 -3.60 5.23
C ILE A 47 1.76 -4.79 6.12
N ASN A 48 0.56 -4.85 6.71
CA ASN A 48 0.15 -6.01 7.47
C ASN A 48 0.15 -7.27 6.59
N GLU A 49 -0.37 -7.16 5.37
CA GLU A 49 -0.38 -8.24 4.38
C GLU A 49 1.04 -8.69 4.02
N LEU A 50 1.95 -7.73 3.79
CA LEU A 50 3.36 -8.02 3.51
C LEU A 50 4.03 -8.80 4.64
N VAL A 51 3.80 -8.42 5.89
CA VAL A 51 4.39 -9.07 7.08
C VAL A 51 3.93 -10.52 7.21
N HIS A 52 2.67 -10.82 6.90
CA HIS A 52 2.06 -12.12 7.21
C HIS A 52 2.03 -13.08 6.02
N PHE A 53 1.94 -12.54 4.80
CA PHE A 53 1.69 -13.33 3.59
C PHE A 53 2.67 -13.03 2.45
N GLY A 54 3.59 -12.08 2.64
CA GLY A 54 4.66 -11.78 1.70
C GLY A 54 4.26 -10.85 0.55
N ALA A 55 5.20 -10.67 -0.39
CA ALA A 55 5.13 -9.66 -1.45
C ALA A 55 3.90 -9.80 -2.34
N GLU A 56 3.64 -11.02 -2.84
CA GLU A 56 2.57 -11.28 -3.79
C GLU A 56 1.19 -10.93 -3.23
N ALA A 57 0.93 -11.30 -1.97
CA ALA A 57 -0.32 -10.98 -1.28
C ALA A 57 -0.47 -9.46 -1.09
N ALA A 58 0.59 -8.77 -0.68
CA ALA A 58 0.57 -7.32 -0.51
C ALA A 58 0.30 -6.57 -1.82
N PHE A 59 0.90 -7.01 -2.94
CA PHE A 59 0.64 -6.43 -4.27
C PHE A 59 -0.78 -6.72 -4.78
N ALA A 60 -1.30 -7.92 -4.52
CA ALA A 60 -2.66 -8.28 -4.86
C ALA A 60 -3.65 -7.37 -4.11
N LEU A 61 -3.47 -7.19 -2.80
CA LEU A 61 -4.29 -6.31 -1.98
C LEU A 61 -4.21 -4.85 -2.45
N LEU A 62 -3.02 -4.34 -2.74
CA LEU A 62 -2.82 -2.98 -3.27
C LEU A 62 -3.59 -2.76 -4.58
N THR A 63 -3.60 -3.78 -5.45
CA THR A 63 -4.32 -3.73 -6.73
C THR A 63 -5.84 -3.68 -6.52
N VAL A 64 -6.36 -4.44 -5.56
CA VAL A 64 -7.80 -4.44 -5.22
C VAL A 64 -8.20 -3.08 -4.65
N GLU A 65 -7.47 -2.57 -3.67
CA GLU A 65 -7.73 -1.27 -3.05
C GLU A 65 -7.66 -0.11 -4.06
N MET A 66 -6.68 -0.13 -4.96
CA MET A 66 -6.56 0.85 -6.03
C MET A 66 -7.81 0.89 -6.92
N ARG A 67 -8.39 -0.27 -7.26
CA ARG A 67 -9.62 -0.34 -8.08
C ARG A 67 -10.81 0.25 -7.33
N ILE A 68 -10.96 -0.08 -6.04
CA ILE A 68 -12.04 0.44 -5.19
C ILE A 68 -11.98 1.98 -5.12
N VAL A 69 -10.77 2.54 -4.91
CA VAL A 69 -10.56 3.99 -4.90
C VAL A 69 -10.87 4.61 -6.27
N GLY A 70 -10.47 3.94 -7.36
CA GLY A 70 -10.78 4.35 -8.73
C GLY A 70 -12.29 4.42 -9.00
N ASP A 71 -13.03 3.37 -8.65
CA ASP A 71 -14.48 3.31 -8.82
C ASP A 71 -15.19 4.37 -7.97
N ALA A 72 -14.76 4.57 -6.72
CA ALA A 72 -15.31 5.61 -5.85
C ALA A 72 -15.08 7.03 -6.41
N ARG A 73 -13.94 7.27 -7.09
CA ARG A 73 -13.67 8.54 -7.79
C ARG A 73 -14.58 8.71 -9.01
N ALA A 74 -14.79 7.64 -9.78
CA ALA A 74 -15.68 7.65 -10.95
C ALA A 74 -17.16 7.85 -10.58
N ALA A 75 -17.57 7.35 -9.41
CA ALA A 75 -18.95 7.42 -8.94
C ALA A 75 -19.36 8.78 -8.33
N LYS A 76 -18.46 9.78 -8.25
CA LYS A 76 -18.83 11.12 -7.75
C LYS A 76 -19.92 11.74 -8.64
N PRO A 77 -21.12 12.02 -8.11
CA PRO A 77 -22.20 12.58 -8.90
C PRO A 77 -21.82 13.98 -9.40
N THR A 78 -22.12 14.23 -10.68
CA THR A 78 -22.03 15.55 -11.30
C THR A 78 -22.70 16.58 -10.38
N PRO A 79 -22.07 17.70 -10.04
CA PRO A 79 -22.73 18.71 -9.22
C PRO A 79 -23.95 19.19 -10.00
N ILE A 80 -25.13 18.81 -9.52
CA ILE A 80 -26.41 19.25 -10.05
C ILE A 80 -26.38 20.77 -9.89
N ALA A 81 -26.27 21.50 -11.00
CA ALA A 81 -26.25 22.96 -11.00
C ALA A 81 -27.44 23.43 -10.16
N GLN A 82 -27.17 24.17 -9.08
CA GLN A 82 -28.20 24.76 -8.25
C GLN A 82 -29.03 25.70 -9.14
N MET A 83 -30.18 25.22 -9.60
CA MET A 83 -31.17 26.05 -10.27
C MET A 83 -31.71 26.99 -9.21
N LYS A 84 -31.23 28.23 -9.23
CA LYS A 84 -31.72 29.33 -8.40
C LYS A 84 -33.24 29.42 -8.56
N PRO A 85 -34.05 29.36 -7.49
CA PRO A 85 -35.48 29.55 -7.63
C PRO A 85 -35.73 30.98 -8.14
N ALA A 86 -36.26 31.08 -9.36
CA ALA A 86 -36.75 32.33 -9.91
C ALA A 86 -37.89 32.82 -9.02
N GLY A 87 -37.82 34.09 -8.63
CA GLY A 87 -38.79 34.70 -7.71
C GLY A 87 -40.23 34.67 -8.25
N PRO A 88 -41.23 34.84 -7.35
CA PRO A 88 -42.63 34.74 -7.73
C PRO A 88 -43.04 35.87 -8.69
N PRO A 89 -43.99 35.61 -9.62
CA PRO A 89 -44.43 36.61 -10.57
C PRO A 89 -45.23 37.70 -9.86
N LEU A 90 -44.94 38.95 -10.20
CA LEU A 90 -45.74 40.12 -9.82
C LEU A 90 -47.14 39.96 -10.40
N VAL A 91 -48.15 39.93 -9.53
CA VAL A 91 -49.56 40.01 -9.90
C VAL A 91 -50.00 41.45 -9.61
N HIS A 92 -50.56 42.11 -10.63
CA HIS A 92 -51.08 43.48 -10.58
C HIS A 92 -52.25 43.64 -9.60
#